data_AF-A0A8T0MIS1-F1
#
_entry.id   AF-A0A8T0MIS1-F1
#
_cell.length_a   1.000
_cell.length_b   1.000
_cell.length_c   1.000
_cell.angle_alpha   90.00
_cell.angle_beta   90.00
_cell.angle_gamma   90.00
#
_symmetry.space_group_name_H-M   'P 1'
#
loop_
_entity.id
_entity.type
_entity.pdbx_description
1 polymer ?
#
loop_
_entity_poly.entity_id
_entity_poly.type
_entity_poly.pdbx_seq_one_letter_code
_entity_poly.pdbx_strand_id
1 'polypeptide(L)'
;MATARASTAHFLLILLATLLCAAAAASSWDGREPWRCERRCEDRPRHQRARCVQECREEQERGGHELGRRGEGSGDERESESEQEQESRRPYVFDRRSFRRVVRSEQGSVRALRPFHEASKLLRGIRDYRVAVLEANPRSFIVPSHTDAHCICYVAQGEGVVATIENGERRSYTVKEGDVFVAPAGAVTYLANTDGRRKLVIAKILHTISVPGKFQFFFGAGGRNPESILSSFSKSVQRAAYKTSNERLERLFGKQDKGIIVRASEEQVRELRRHASEGGHCPHWPLPPFGESHGPYSLLDQRPSIANRHGQLYEADARSFRDLAEHDVRVSLANISGSMSAPFYNSRSIKIAYVLDGEGHIEIVCPHLAQGGESEHGRRGGRSERRSRRGEEESEESEEEEEAGQGYRTIRARVSRGTAFVVPVGHPVVEVASRGSNLQIVCFEVQADRNEKVYLAGANNVLRKLDGAAKELAFAARAREVDEVLDAQREQGFLPGPEESGREEEHQGRRGRQEREREEEEEEGRRGRGRREELAETFLRLATGRL
;
A
#
# COMPACT_ATOMS: atom_id res chain seq x y z
N MET A 1 34.50 52.25 43.63
CA MET A 1 33.44 52.81 42.75
C MET A 1 33.84 52.89 41.26
N ALA A 2 34.69 51.99 40.73
CA ALA A 2 35.11 52.03 39.33
C ALA A 2 34.78 50.76 38.51
N THR A 3 34.30 49.68 39.13
CA THR A 3 34.08 48.40 38.43
C THR A 3 32.60 48.11 38.09
N ALA A 4 31.64 48.89 38.61
CA ALA A 4 30.22 48.70 38.32
C ALA A 4 29.71 49.46 37.08
N ARG A 5 30.48 50.42 36.54
CA ARG A 5 30.09 51.21 35.35
C ARG A 5 30.46 50.56 34.02
N ALA A 6 31.43 49.63 34.00
CA ALA A 6 31.85 48.96 32.76
C ALA A 6 30.86 47.85 32.34
N SER A 7 30.21 47.20 33.29
CA SER A 7 29.32 46.07 33.02
C SER A 7 27.93 46.50 32.53
N THR A 8 27.44 47.67 32.96
CA THR A 8 26.16 48.23 32.49
C THR A 8 26.27 48.80 31.08
N ALA A 9 27.43 49.36 30.71
CA ALA A 9 27.70 49.82 29.35
C ALA A 9 27.75 48.66 28.34
N HIS A 10 28.32 47.52 28.72
CA HIS A 10 28.32 46.32 27.87
C HIS A 10 26.92 45.73 27.69
N PHE A 11 26.11 45.70 28.74
CA PHE A 11 24.73 45.24 28.64
C PHE A 11 23.87 46.16 27.76
N LEU A 12 24.03 47.48 27.87
CA LEU A 12 23.33 48.44 27.03
C LEU A 12 23.75 48.36 25.55
N LEU A 13 25.03 48.15 25.27
CA LEU A 13 25.54 47.94 23.91
C LEU A 13 25.01 46.65 23.27
N ILE A 14 24.94 45.57 24.04
CA ILE A 14 24.37 44.30 23.56
C ILE A 14 22.87 44.46 23.30
N LEU A 15 22.14 45.16 24.19
CA LEU A 15 20.71 45.39 24.01
C LEU A 15 20.42 46.27 22.79
N LEU A 16 21.23 47.32 22.57
CA LEU A 16 21.15 48.16 21.36
C LEU A 16 21.52 47.39 20.10
N ALA A 17 22.54 46.53 20.14
CA ALA A 17 22.90 45.67 19.02
C ALA A 17 21.78 44.66 18.71
N THR A 18 21.14 44.08 19.71
CA THR A 18 20.00 43.18 19.50
C THR A 18 18.75 43.90 18.97
N LEU A 19 18.50 45.14 19.39
CA LEU A 19 17.41 45.97 18.86
C LEU A 19 17.68 46.44 17.42
N LEU A 20 18.94 46.76 17.09
CA LEU A 20 19.38 47.08 15.73
C LEU A 20 19.34 45.83 14.82
N CYS A 21 19.69 44.65 15.32
CA CYS A 21 19.53 43.39 14.60
C CYS A 21 18.05 43.00 14.43
N ALA A 22 17.19 43.25 15.42
CA ALA A 22 15.75 43.02 15.31
C ALA A 22 15.08 44.00 14.34
N ALA A 23 15.51 45.28 14.32
CA ALA A 23 15.05 46.26 13.35
C ALA A 23 15.56 45.97 11.92
N ALA A 24 16.81 45.50 11.77
CA ALA A 24 17.36 45.06 10.49
C ALA A 24 16.65 43.80 9.97
N ALA A 25 16.38 42.82 10.84
CA ALA A 25 15.61 41.63 10.51
C ALA A 25 14.17 41.97 10.12
N ALA A 26 13.52 42.89 10.84
CA ALA A 26 12.17 43.38 10.52
C ALA A 26 12.11 44.18 9.20
N SER A 27 13.19 44.87 8.81
CA SER A 27 13.26 45.59 7.53
C SER A 27 13.66 44.72 6.33
N SER A 28 14.09 43.47 6.55
CA SER A 28 14.44 42.51 5.49
C SER A 28 13.32 41.53 5.13
N TRP A 29 12.17 41.62 5.79
CA TRP A 29 10.96 40.83 5.53
C TRP A 29 9.89 41.67 4.83
N ASP A 30 10.24 42.34 3.74
CA ASP A 30 9.25 42.99 2.87
C ASP A 30 9.29 42.35 1.48
N GLY A 31 8.47 41.33 1.30
CA GLY A 31 8.35 40.66 0.00
C GLY A 31 7.76 39.27 0.04
N ARG A 32 6.49 39.14 0.48
CA ARG A 32 5.46 38.21 -0.04
C ARG A 32 4.35 37.97 1.00
N GLU A 33 3.37 38.87 1.05
CA GLU A 33 2.07 38.59 1.65
C GLU A 33 1.00 38.48 0.53
N PRO A 34 0.21 37.39 0.47
CA PRO A 34 -0.75 37.12 -0.62
C PRO A 34 -1.78 38.24 -0.86
N TRP A 35 -2.17 38.93 0.21
CA TRP A 35 -3.22 39.95 0.21
C TRP A 35 -2.79 41.31 -0.37
N ARG A 36 -1.48 41.54 -0.60
CA ARG A 36 -0.98 42.81 -1.19
C ARG A 36 -1.10 42.86 -2.71
N CYS A 37 -0.97 41.72 -3.41
CA CYS A 37 -1.09 41.68 -4.88
C CYS A 37 -2.52 41.97 -5.33
N GLU A 38 -3.51 41.33 -4.69
CA GLU A 38 -4.93 41.55 -5.00
C GLU A 38 -5.38 42.99 -4.68
N ARG A 39 -4.86 43.60 -3.60
CA ARG A 39 -5.10 45.03 -3.30
C ARG A 39 -4.56 45.98 -4.37
N ARG A 40 -3.39 45.68 -4.95
CA ARG A 40 -2.78 46.49 -6.01
C ARG A 40 -3.56 46.44 -7.35
N CYS A 41 -4.44 45.45 -7.51
CA CYS A 41 -5.35 45.34 -8.65
C CYS A 41 -6.65 46.15 -8.48
N GLU A 42 -6.93 46.71 -7.29
CA GLU A 42 -8.16 47.47 -7.04
C GLU A 42 -8.17 48.84 -7.72
N ASP A 43 -7.01 49.46 -7.90
CA ASP A 43 -6.84 50.76 -8.56
C ASP A 43 -6.91 50.68 -10.10
N ARG A 44 -7.13 49.49 -10.69
CA ARG A 44 -7.17 49.29 -12.13
C ARG A 44 -8.58 49.39 -12.72
N PRO A 45 -8.73 49.81 -13.99
CA PRO A 45 -10.02 49.82 -14.69
C PRO A 45 -10.69 48.44 -14.67
N ARG A 46 -12.04 48.40 -14.52
CA ARG A 46 -12.83 47.16 -14.34
C ARG A 46 -12.52 46.04 -15.34
N HIS A 47 -12.20 46.37 -16.60
CA HIS A 47 -11.91 45.39 -17.64
C HIS A 47 -10.53 44.73 -17.52
N GLN A 48 -9.59 45.34 -16.78
CA GLN A 48 -8.23 44.81 -16.56
C GLN A 48 -8.07 44.18 -15.18
N ARG A 49 -9.00 44.46 -14.25
CA ARG A 49 -8.95 43.95 -12.88
C ARG A 49 -9.03 42.43 -12.82
N ALA A 50 -9.87 41.80 -13.63
CA ALA A 50 -9.99 40.34 -13.69
C ALA A 50 -8.67 39.66 -14.12
N ARG A 51 -8.02 40.22 -15.14
CA ARG A 51 -6.74 39.71 -15.66
C ARG A 51 -5.58 39.93 -14.67
N CYS A 52 -5.54 41.09 -14.02
CA CYS A 52 -4.54 41.40 -12.98
C CYS A 52 -4.62 40.42 -11.79
N VAL A 53 -5.83 40.12 -11.31
CA VAL A 53 -6.03 39.15 -10.21
C VAL A 53 -5.65 37.74 -10.63
N GLN A 54 -5.90 37.36 -11.89
CA GLN A 54 -5.52 36.05 -12.42
C GLN A 54 -4.00 35.89 -12.54
N GLU A 55 -3.28 36.90 -13.06
CA GLU A 55 -1.82 36.91 -13.14
C GLU A 55 -1.18 36.86 -11.73
N CYS A 56 -1.74 37.56 -10.73
CA CYS A 56 -1.31 37.46 -9.33
C CYS A 56 -1.47 36.04 -8.75
N ARG A 57 -2.51 35.30 -9.14
CA ARG A 57 -2.74 33.92 -8.66
C ARG A 57 -1.79 32.93 -9.33
N GLU A 58 -1.53 33.10 -10.62
CA GLU A 58 -0.58 32.26 -11.38
C GLU A 58 0.87 32.45 -10.89
N GLU A 59 1.26 33.67 -10.48
CA GLU A 59 2.56 33.91 -9.84
C GLU A 59 2.68 33.29 -8.44
N GLN A 60 1.57 33.18 -7.69
CA GLN A 60 1.55 32.49 -6.39
C GLN A 60 1.68 30.98 -6.55
N GLU A 61 1.02 30.38 -7.54
CA GLU A 61 1.14 28.95 -7.83
C GLU A 61 2.56 28.58 -8.30
N ARG A 62 3.20 29.45 -9.09
CA ARG A 62 4.61 29.28 -9.47
C ARG A 62 5.58 29.47 -8.30
N GLY A 63 5.33 30.44 -7.41
CA GLY A 63 6.17 30.68 -6.22
C GLY A 63 6.00 29.64 -5.10
N GLY A 64 4.84 29.00 -4.99
CA GLY A 64 4.57 27.93 -4.01
C GLY A 64 5.34 26.63 -4.31
N HIS A 65 5.68 26.38 -5.57
CA HIS A 65 6.47 25.22 -6.00
C HIS A 65 7.98 25.34 -5.69
N GLU A 66 8.49 26.53 -5.37
CA GLU A 66 9.91 26.74 -5.05
C GLU A 66 10.20 26.83 -3.53
N LEU A 67 9.19 27.06 -2.69
CA LEU A 67 9.36 27.18 -1.22
C LEU A 67 9.12 25.89 -0.43
N GLY A 68 8.60 24.84 -1.06
CA GLY A 68 8.55 23.49 -0.47
C GLY A 68 9.90 22.76 -0.47
N ARG A 69 10.96 23.36 -1.03
CA ARG A 69 12.26 22.71 -1.28
C ARG A 69 13.45 23.35 -0.56
N ARG A 70 13.21 24.21 0.44
CA ARG A 70 14.29 24.94 1.13
C ARG A 70 14.24 24.95 2.66
N GLY A 71 13.46 24.04 3.23
CA GLY A 71 13.26 23.94 4.68
C GLY A 71 13.53 22.57 5.28
N GLU A 72 14.30 21.70 4.63
CA GLU A 72 14.79 20.43 5.19
C GLU A 72 16.04 20.06 4.40
N GLY A 73 17.21 20.21 5.02
CA GLY A 73 18.48 20.13 4.31
C GLY A 73 19.61 19.74 5.25
N SER A 74 19.61 18.48 5.68
CA SER A 74 20.80 17.61 5.63
C SER A 74 20.43 16.18 6.09
N GLY A 75 19.63 15.47 5.28
CA GLY A 75 19.28 14.07 5.54
C GLY A 75 18.54 13.40 4.39
N ASP A 76 17.65 14.13 3.71
CA ASP A 76 16.62 13.54 2.83
C ASP A 76 16.99 13.38 1.35
N GLU A 77 18.05 14.04 0.85
CA GLU A 77 18.37 13.97 -0.59
C GLU A 77 18.90 12.58 -1.00
N ARG A 78 19.57 11.88 -0.08
CA ARG A 78 20.01 10.49 -0.31
C ARG A 78 18.85 9.48 -0.21
N GLU A 79 17.85 9.75 0.63
CA GLU A 79 16.66 8.89 0.73
C GLU A 79 15.74 9.05 -0.50
N SER A 80 15.55 10.27 -1.02
CA SER A 80 14.67 10.52 -2.17
C SER A 80 15.15 9.95 -3.52
N GLU A 81 16.46 9.88 -3.74
CA GLU A 81 17.04 9.20 -4.92
C GLU A 81 16.99 7.68 -4.76
N SER A 82 17.22 7.17 -3.54
CA SER A 82 17.10 5.73 -3.24
C SER A 82 15.66 5.20 -3.31
N GLU A 83 14.65 6.01 -2.94
CA GLU A 83 13.23 5.66 -3.07
C GLU A 83 12.77 5.66 -4.54
N GLN A 84 13.29 6.57 -5.38
CA GLN A 84 13.02 6.57 -6.83
C GLN A 84 13.71 5.40 -7.56
N GLU A 85 14.90 5.00 -7.11
CA GLU A 85 15.60 3.82 -7.63
C GLU A 85 14.94 2.49 -7.19
N GLN A 86 14.40 2.41 -5.96
CA GLN A 86 13.61 1.24 -5.52
C GLN A 86 12.24 1.16 -6.20
N GLU A 87 11.54 2.30 -6.40
CA GLU A 87 10.25 2.36 -7.12
C GLU A 87 10.40 1.97 -8.61
N SER A 88 11.60 2.13 -9.18
CA SER A 88 11.98 1.66 -10.52
C SER A 88 12.17 0.13 -10.61
N ARG A 89 12.68 -0.52 -9.55
CA ARG A 89 13.01 -1.96 -9.56
C ARG A 89 11.80 -2.88 -9.40
N ARG A 90 10.72 -2.44 -8.73
CA ARG A 90 9.53 -3.27 -8.43
C ARG A 90 8.22 -2.52 -8.73
N PRO A 91 7.87 -2.29 -10.01
CA PRO A 91 6.74 -1.42 -10.40
C PRO A 91 5.35 -1.96 -10.02
N TYR A 92 5.28 -3.19 -9.50
CA TYR A 92 4.05 -3.91 -9.21
C TYR A 92 3.83 -4.18 -7.73
N VAL A 93 4.75 -3.77 -6.85
CA VAL A 93 4.69 -4.08 -5.42
C VAL A 93 4.70 -2.78 -4.62
N PHE A 94 3.75 -2.66 -3.70
CA PHE A 94 3.50 -1.48 -2.90
C PHE A 94 3.53 -1.86 -1.44
N ASP A 95 4.55 -1.42 -0.74
CA ASP A 95 4.68 -1.68 0.69
C ASP A 95 3.65 -0.89 1.51
N ARG A 96 3.68 -1.08 2.84
CA ARG A 96 2.79 -0.34 3.74
C ARG A 96 3.03 1.18 3.72
N ARG A 97 4.25 1.64 3.40
CA ARG A 97 4.61 3.07 3.35
C ARG A 97 4.04 3.77 2.11
N SER A 98 3.81 3.01 1.04
CA SER A 98 3.16 3.47 -0.20
C SER A 98 1.71 3.97 0.01
N PHE A 99 1.08 3.60 1.13
CA PHE A 99 -0.27 4.03 1.49
C PHE A 99 -0.28 5.38 2.22
N ARG A 100 -0.90 6.40 1.61
CA ARG A 100 -1.09 7.71 2.23
C ARG A 100 -2.39 7.76 3.02
N ARG A 101 -2.36 8.43 4.18
CA ARG A 101 -3.54 8.63 5.01
C ARG A 101 -4.42 9.72 4.39
N VAL A 102 -5.58 9.34 3.87
CA VAL A 102 -6.57 10.25 3.27
C VAL A 102 -7.63 10.72 4.27
N VAL A 103 -7.82 9.97 5.35
CA VAL A 103 -8.66 10.36 6.50
C VAL A 103 -7.91 10.07 7.79
N ARG A 104 -7.86 11.07 8.69
CA ARG A 104 -7.28 10.93 10.02
C ARG A 104 -8.28 11.38 11.08
N SER A 105 -8.47 10.56 12.09
CA SER A 105 -9.26 10.88 13.28
C SER A 105 -8.67 10.15 14.49
N GLU A 106 -9.13 10.47 15.70
CA GLU A 106 -8.78 9.72 16.90
C GLU A 106 -9.36 8.30 16.91
N GLN A 107 -10.48 8.08 16.22
CA GLN A 107 -11.23 6.82 16.25
C GLN A 107 -10.93 5.91 15.06
N GLY A 108 -9.98 6.28 14.20
CA GLY A 108 -9.61 5.48 13.05
C GLY A 108 -8.93 6.27 11.94
N SER A 109 -8.67 5.57 10.83
CA SER A 109 -8.09 6.18 9.65
C SER A 109 -8.51 5.48 8.37
N VAL A 110 -8.43 6.20 7.25
CA VAL A 110 -8.46 5.61 5.91
C VAL A 110 -7.12 5.89 5.26
N ARG A 111 -6.48 4.84 4.74
CA ARG A 111 -5.27 4.95 3.93
C ARG A 111 -5.56 4.49 2.51
N ALA A 112 -4.95 5.11 1.51
CA ALA A 112 -5.07 4.72 0.12
C ALA A 112 -3.72 4.80 -0.59
N LEU A 113 -3.46 3.88 -1.53
CA LEU A 113 -2.28 3.94 -2.41
C LEU A 113 -2.34 5.18 -3.29
N ARG A 114 -1.19 5.72 -3.72
CA ARG A 114 -1.16 6.70 -4.83
C ARG A 114 -1.81 6.11 -6.09
N PRO A 115 -2.30 6.95 -7.03
CA PRO A 115 -2.81 6.46 -8.32
C PRO A 115 -1.77 5.57 -9.01
N PHE A 116 -2.19 4.41 -9.51
CA PHE A 116 -1.26 3.41 -10.08
C PHE A 116 -0.42 3.94 -11.24
N HIS A 117 -1.00 4.83 -12.06
CA HIS A 117 -0.33 5.43 -13.21
C HIS A 117 0.75 6.46 -12.81
N GLU A 118 0.72 6.96 -11.58
CA GLU A 118 1.79 7.80 -11.02
C GLU A 118 2.96 6.95 -10.54
N ALA A 119 2.71 5.74 -10.03
CA ALA A 119 3.76 4.83 -9.57
C ALA A 119 4.49 4.14 -10.72
N SER A 120 3.79 3.73 -11.78
CA SER A 120 4.44 3.16 -12.96
C SER A 120 3.63 3.38 -14.24
N LYS A 121 4.33 3.68 -15.34
CA LYS A 121 3.73 3.74 -16.68
C LYS A 121 3.13 2.40 -17.11
N LEU A 122 3.63 1.29 -16.56
CA LEU A 122 3.12 -0.07 -16.84
C LEU A 122 1.72 -0.31 -16.27
N LEU A 123 1.29 0.48 -15.28
CA LEU A 123 -0.02 0.33 -14.63
C LEU A 123 -1.08 1.32 -15.12
N ARG A 124 -0.87 1.97 -16.28
CA ARG A 124 -1.85 2.87 -16.90
C ARG A 124 -3.20 2.17 -17.20
N GLY A 125 -3.20 0.86 -17.44
CA GLY A 125 -4.41 0.08 -17.71
C GLY A 125 -5.37 -0.03 -16.52
N ILE A 126 -4.91 0.28 -15.31
CA ILE A 126 -5.72 0.30 -14.07
C ILE A 126 -5.74 1.69 -13.42
N ARG A 127 -5.53 2.75 -14.20
CA ARG A 127 -5.48 4.13 -13.71
C ARG A 127 -6.75 4.57 -12.96
N ASP A 128 -7.88 3.96 -13.29
CA ASP A 128 -9.21 4.27 -12.74
C ASP A 128 -9.47 3.51 -11.42
N TYR A 129 -8.52 2.70 -10.96
CA TYR A 129 -8.62 1.94 -9.72
C TYR A 129 -7.72 2.50 -8.62
N ARG A 130 -8.15 2.34 -7.36
CA ARG A 130 -7.38 2.68 -6.16
C ARG A 130 -7.57 1.60 -5.10
N VAL A 131 -6.51 1.27 -4.37
CA VAL A 131 -6.61 0.40 -3.18
C VAL A 131 -6.67 1.27 -1.94
N ALA A 132 -7.60 0.98 -1.04
CA ALA A 132 -7.67 1.64 0.24
C ALA A 132 -8.04 0.68 1.38
N VAL A 133 -7.72 1.11 2.59
CA VAL A 133 -7.96 0.36 3.82
C VAL A 133 -8.55 1.31 4.85
N LEU A 134 -9.72 0.96 5.37
CA LEU A 134 -10.36 1.61 6.51
C LEU A 134 -10.01 0.83 7.78
N GLU A 135 -9.55 1.53 8.81
CA GLU A 135 -9.40 1.00 10.16
C GLU A 135 -10.24 1.85 11.12
N ALA A 136 -11.19 1.24 11.82
CA ALA A 136 -12.06 1.91 12.78
C ALA A 136 -11.97 1.24 14.17
N ASN A 137 -11.72 2.04 15.19
CA ASN A 137 -11.58 1.60 16.58
C ASN A 137 -12.92 1.02 17.11
N PRO A 138 -12.89 0.23 18.20
CA PRO A 138 -14.10 -0.26 18.84
C PRO A 138 -15.10 0.88 19.14
N ARG A 139 -16.40 0.61 18.96
CA ARG A 139 -17.48 1.59 19.21
C ARG A 139 -17.25 2.93 18.50
N SER A 140 -17.02 2.87 17.19
CA SER A 140 -16.86 4.07 16.36
C SER A 140 -17.89 4.12 15.25
N PHE A 141 -18.15 5.33 14.78
CA PHE A 141 -19.11 5.64 13.73
C PHE A 141 -18.43 6.49 12.66
N ILE A 142 -18.57 6.09 11.41
CA ILE A 142 -18.06 6.78 10.24
C ILE A 142 -19.20 7.64 9.71
N VAL A 143 -18.99 8.96 9.68
CA VAL A 143 -20.00 9.95 9.31
C VAL A 143 -20.54 9.71 7.90
N PRO A 144 -21.86 9.86 7.65
CA PRO A 144 -22.46 9.65 6.34
C PRO A 144 -21.82 10.51 5.25
N SER A 145 -21.37 9.84 4.18
CA SER A 145 -20.79 10.49 3.01
C SER A 145 -21.11 9.70 1.75
N HIS A 146 -21.08 10.37 0.61
CA HIS A 146 -21.01 9.69 -0.69
C HIS A 146 -19.64 9.93 -1.33
N THR A 147 -19.25 9.04 -2.24
CA THR A 147 -18.00 9.15 -3.01
C THR A 147 -18.29 9.17 -4.50
N ASP A 148 -17.41 9.77 -5.28
CA ASP A 148 -17.39 9.73 -6.76
C ASP A 148 -16.67 8.47 -7.30
N ALA A 149 -16.70 7.39 -6.53
CA ALA A 149 -16.10 6.11 -6.87
C ALA A 149 -16.93 4.97 -6.27
N HIS A 150 -17.09 3.87 -7.02
CA HIS A 150 -17.66 2.63 -6.50
C HIS A 150 -16.65 1.98 -5.55
N CYS A 151 -17.10 1.55 -4.38
CA CYS A 151 -16.24 0.90 -3.39
C CYS A 151 -16.65 -0.57 -3.23
N ILE A 152 -15.84 -1.49 -3.74
CA ILE A 152 -15.99 -2.92 -3.50
C ILE A 152 -15.15 -3.26 -2.27
N CYS A 153 -15.80 -3.71 -1.21
CA CYS A 153 -15.24 -3.79 0.14
C CYS A 153 -15.21 -5.25 0.63
N TYR A 154 -14.09 -5.65 1.23
CA TYR A 154 -13.93 -6.91 1.95
C TYR A 154 -13.65 -6.61 3.43
N VAL A 155 -14.44 -7.20 4.32
CA VAL A 155 -14.26 -7.07 5.77
C VAL A 155 -13.15 -8.01 6.22
N ALA A 156 -11.97 -7.44 6.45
CA ALA A 156 -10.77 -8.17 6.83
C ALA A 156 -10.70 -8.54 8.31
N GLN A 157 -11.34 -7.76 9.18
CA GLN A 157 -11.34 -8.02 10.61
C GLN A 157 -12.54 -7.34 11.27
N GLY A 158 -13.14 -8.03 12.25
CA GLY A 158 -14.16 -7.47 13.13
C GLY A 158 -15.58 -7.53 12.54
N GLU A 159 -16.48 -6.78 13.18
CA GLU A 159 -17.90 -6.75 12.82
C GLU A 159 -18.47 -5.33 12.94
N GLY A 160 -19.49 -5.05 12.15
CA GLY A 160 -20.03 -3.71 12.03
C GLY A 160 -21.43 -3.66 11.47
N VAL A 161 -21.89 -2.43 11.28
CA VAL A 161 -23.10 -2.14 10.51
C VAL A 161 -22.69 -1.28 9.34
N VAL A 162 -23.18 -1.62 8.16
CA VAL A 162 -23.16 -0.75 6.98
C VAL A 162 -24.57 -0.29 6.69
N ALA A 163 -24.72 0.96 6.30
CA ALA A 163 -25.97 1.46 5.79
C ALA A 163 -25.73 2.35 4.57
N THR A 164 -26.55 2.12 3.56
CA THR A 164 -26.48 2.77 2.25
C THR A 164 -27.84 3.38 1.95
N ILE A 165 -27.83 4.64 1.52
CA ILE A 165 -29.01 5.37 1.06
C ILE A 165 -28.85 5.63 -0.42
N GLU A 166 -29.74 5.02 -1.21
CA GLU A 166 -29.73 5.07 -2.67
C GLU A 166 -31.17 5.09 -3.18
N ASN A 167 -31.45 5.88 -4.23
CA ASN A 167 -32.79 6.02 -4.80
C ASN A 167 -33.90 6.38 -3.77
N GLY A 168 -33.52 7.10 -2.71
CA GLY A 168 -34.43 7.49 -1.63
C GLY A 168 -34.70 6.39 -0.59
N GLU A 169 -34.19 5.18 -0.79
CA GLU A 169 -34.34 4.07 0.14
C GLU A 169 -33.11 3.92 1.04
N ARG A 170 -33.35 3.70 2.34
CA ARG A 170 -32.29 3.36 3.30
C ARG A 170 -32.25 1.86 3.51
N ARG A 171 -31.07 1.30 3.33
CA ARG A 171 -30.76 -0.11 3.52
C ARG A 171 -29.65 -0.26 4.54
N SER A 172 -29.78 -1.19 5.47
CA SER A 172 -28.78 -1.39 6.53
C SER A 172 -28.61 -2.86 6.84
N TYR A 173 -27.36 -3.29 7.00
CA TYR A 173 -26.98 -4.68 7.18
C TYR A 173 -25.84 -4.79 8.20
N THR A 174 -25.81 -5.90 8.92
CA THR A 174 -24.65 -6.29 9.71
C THR A 174 -23.58 -6.88 8.81
N VAL A 175 -22.33 -6.56 9.07
CA VAL A 175 -21.17 -7.14 8.37
C VAL A 175 -20.22 -7.78 9.36
N LYS A 176 -19.58 -8.89 8.96
CA LYS A 176 -18.58 -9.63 9.73
C LYS A 176 -17.36 -9.93 8.87
N GLU A 177 -16.28 -10.37 9.50
CA GLU A 177 -15.09 -10.86 8.83
C GLU A 177 -15.41 -11.89 7.74
N GLY A 178 -14.86 -11.70 6.55
CA GLY A 178 -15.16 -12.52 5.37
C GLY A 178 -16.29 -11.99 4.49
N ASP A 179 -17.02 -10.95 4.91
CA ASP A 179 -18.08 -10.39 4.08
C ASP A 179 -17.54 -9.47 2.99
N VAL A 180 -18.16 -9.56 1.81
CA VAL A 180 -17.97 -8.65 0.67
C VAL A 180 -19.22 -7.81 0.51
N PHE A 181 -19.08 -6.50 0.35
CA PHE A 181 -20.21 -5.62 0.02
C PHE A 181 -19.78 -4.51 -0.92
N VAL A 182 -20.76 -3.92 -1.61
CA VAL A 182 -20.54 -2.81 -2.54
C VAL A 182 -21.20 -1.56 -1.99
N ALA A 183 -20.47 -0.45 -2.01
CA ALA A 183 -21.03 0.89 -1.83
C ALA A 183 -20.92 1.64 -3.16
N PRO A 184 -22.04 1.81 -3.90
CA PRO A 184 -22.03 2.46 -5.20
C PRO A 184 -21.58 3.93 -5.14
N ALA A 185 -21.00 4.43 -6.23
CA ALA A 185 -20.70 5.85 -6.36
C ALA A 185 -21.99 6.69 -6.23
N GLY A 186 -21.92 7.79 -5.49
CA GLY A 186 -23.05 8.68 -5.22
C GLY A 186 -23.99 8.21 -4.11
N ALA A 187 -23.96 6.94 -3.71
CA ALA A 187 -24.78 6.44 -2.61
C ALA A 187 -24.27 6.96 -1.25
N VAL A 188 -25.16 7.50 -0.42
CA VAL A 188 -24.77 8.00 0.91
C VAL A 188 -24.60 6.82 1.85
N THR A 189 -23.37 6.58 2.27
CA THR A 189 -22.98 5.42 3.08
C THR A 189 -22.46 5.87 4.44
N TYR A 190 -22.86 5.16 5.50
CA TYR A 190 -22.24 5.24 6.82
C TYR A 190 -21.95 3.86 7.38
N LEU A 191 -20.96 3.79 8.25
CA LEU A 191 -20.49 2.55 8.85
C LEU A 191 -20.37 2.72 10.36
N ALA A 192 -20.55 1.64 11.11
CA ALA A 192 -20.26 1.63 12.53
C ALA A 192 -19.45 0.38 12.88
N ASN A 193 -18.33 0.56 13.57
CA ASN A 193 -17.73 -0.54 14.32
C ASN A 193 -18.55 -0.72 15.58
N THR A 194 -19.21 -1.87 15.64
CA THR A 194 -20.14 -2.17 16.72
C THR A 194 -19.51 -3.06 17.81
N ASP A 195 -18.32 -3.60 17.55
CA ASP A 195 -17.53 -4.39 18.50
C ASP A 195 -16.98 -3.48 19.62
N GLY A 196 -16.92 -4.03 20.84
CA GLY A 196 -16.41 -3.33 22.03
C GLY A 196 -14.91 -3.50 22.28
N ARG A 197 -14.22 -4.35 21.52
CA ARG A 197 -12.84 -4.76 21.74
C ARG A 197 -12.01 -4.76 20.47
N ARG A 198 -12.55 -5.26 19.36
CA ARG A 198 -11.80 -5.41 18.10
C ARG A 198 -11.99 -4.22 17.17
N LYS A 199 -10.96 -3.91 16.41
CA LYS A 199 -11.06 -2.96 15.30
C LYS A 199 -11.87 -3.57 14.16
N LEU A 200 -12.57 -2.72 13.42
CA LEU A 200 -13.14 -3.04 12.12
C LEU A 200 -12.12 -2.63 11.06
N VAL A 201 -11.64 -3.60 10.28
CA VAL A 201 -10.70 -3.38 9.18
C VAL A 201 -11.36 -3.80 7.89
N ILE A 202 -11.42 -2.89 6.92
CA ILE A 202 -12.03 -3.12 5.61
C ILE A 202 -11.02 -2.78 4.53
N ALA A 203 -10.63 -3.78 3.75
CA ALA A 203 -9.84 -3.60 2.53
C ALA A 203 -10.80 -3.35 1.36
N LYS A 204 -10.49 -2.39 0.50
CA LYS A 204 -11.37 -2.03 -0.62
C LYS A 204 -10.60 -1.67 -1.87
N ILE A 205 -11.20 -2.03 -3.01
CA ILE A 205 -10.85 -1.44 -4.31
C ILE A 205 -11.90 -0.37 -4.63
N LEU A 206 -11.43 0.80 -5.06
CA LEU A 206 -12.26 1.87 -5.55
C LEU A 206 -12.15 1.94 -7.07
N HIS A 207 -13.28 2.02 -7.76
CA HIS A 207 -13.35 2.32 -9.19
C HIS A 207 -13.85 3.75 -9.36
N THR A 208 -12.95 4.65 -9.78
CA THR A 208 -13.21 6.09 -9.93
C THR A 208 -13.98 6.36 -11.22
N ILE A 209 -15.09 7.08 -11.13
CA ILE A 209 -15.95 7.36 -12.32
C ILE A 209 -15.86 8.80 -12.81
N SER A 210 -15.31 9.72 -12.00
CA SER A 210 -15.18 11.14 -12.38
C SER A 210 -13.81 11.45 -12.98
N VAL A 211 -12.75 11.41 -12.16
CA VAL A 211 -11.38 11.70 -12.60
C VAL A 211 -10.53 10.46 -12.37
N PRO A 212 -9.85 9.92 -13.41
CA PRO A 212 -9.02 8.72 -13.30
C PRO A 212 -8.10 8.71 -12.10
N GLY A 213 -8.32 7.76 -11.20
CA GLY A 213 -7.47 7.54 -10.03
C GLY A 213 -7.66 8.58 -8.93
N LYS A 214 -8.59 9.53 -9.04
CA LYS A 214 -8.94 10.46 -7.96
C LYS A 214 -10.35 10.14 -7.44
N PHE A 215 -10.50 10.25 -6.12
CA PHE A 215 -11.79 10.13 -5.46
C PHE A 215 -11.89 11.15 -4.34
N GLN A 216 -13.11 11.56 -4.01
CA GLN A 216 -13.42 12.51 -2.96
C GLN A 216 -14.56 12.01 -2.08
N PHE A 217 -14.54 12.43 -0.81
CA PHE A 217 -15.64 12.22 0.12
C PHE A 217 -16.50 13.48 0.19
N PHE A 218 -17.79 13.33 -0.06
CA PHE A 218 -18.77 14.41 0.02
C PHE A 218 -19.65 14.20 1.25
N PHE A 219 -19.43 15.05 2.26
CA PHE A 219 -20.12 14.96 3.54
C PHE A 219 -21.38 15.81 3.53
N GLY A 220 -22.54 15.18 3.33
CA GLY A 220 -23.84 15.84 3.54
C GLY A 220 -24.07 16.12 5.03
N ALA A 221 -23.95 15.07 5.85
CA ALA A 221 -23.92 15.18 7.30
C ALA A 221 -22.49 15.50 7.75
N GLY A 222 -22.35 16.47 8.65
CA GLY A 222 -21.04 16.95 9.09
C GLY A 222 -21.16 18.28 9.80
N GLY A 223 -20.03 18.97 9.92
CA GLY A 223 -20.05 20.31 10.45
C GLY A 223 -18.84 21.13 10.04
N ARG A 224 -17.98 21.47 11.00
CA ARG A 224 -16.68 22.09 10.73
C ARG A 224 -15.62 21.05 10.37
N ASN A 225 -15.73 19.84 10.93
CA ASN A 225 -14.80 18.75 10.66
C ASN A 225 -15.52 17.38 10.79
N PRO A 226 -15.80 16.67 9.69
CA PRO A 226 -15.57 17.11 8.31
C PRO A 226 -16.46 18.31 7.95
N GLU A 227 -15.99 19.14 7.04
CA GLU A 227 -16.80 20.22 6.48
C GLU A 227 -17.99 19.63 5.72
N SER A 228 -19.20 20.08 6.05
CA SER A 228 -20.40 19.67 5.33
C SER A 228 -20.49 20.40 3.99
N ILE A 229 -20.80 19.71 2.89
CA ILE A 229 -21.07 20.35 1.58
C ILE A 229 -22.21 21.39 1.64
N LEU A 230 -23.06 21.29 2.68
CA LEU A 230 -24.16 22.22 2.89
C LEU A 230 -23.67 23.62 3.31
N SER A 231 -22.49 23.73 3.93
CA SER A 231 -21.89 25.02 4.30
C SER A 231 -21.44 25.82 3.07
N SER A 232 -21.13 25.15 1.97
CA SER A 232 -20.61 25.76 0.75
C SER A 232 -21.68 26.51 -0.07
N PHE A 233 -22.98 26.21 0.14
CA PHE A 233 -24.06 26.96 -0.51
C PHE A 233 -24.21 28.37 0.08
N SER A 234 -24.69 29.31 -0.72
CA SER A 234 -24.94 30.67 -0.22
C SER A 234 -26.01 30.66 0.89
N LYS A 235 -25.87 31.57 1.86
CA LYS A 235 -26.83 31.65 2.99
C LYS A 235 -28.28 31.88 2.53
N SER A 236 -28.48 32.57 1.41
CA SER A 236 -29.82 32.76 0.82
C SER A 236 -30.40 31.43 0.32
N VAL A 237 -29.60 30.61 -0.38
CA VAL A 237 -29.99 29.27 -0.84
C VAL A 237 -30.28 28.36 0.35
N GLN A 238 -29.39 28.30 1.34
CA GLN A 238 -29.60 27.44 2.52
C GLN A 238 -30.89 27.81 3.26
N ARG A 239 -31.14 29.10 3.48
CA ARG A 239 -32.37 29.60 4.12
C ARG A 239 -33.63 29.23 3.34
N ALA A 240 -33.59 29.39 2.02
CA ALA A 240 -34.71 29.04 1.14
C ALA A 240 -34.97 27.53 1.13
N ALA A 241 -33.92 26.71 1.03
CA ALA A 241 -34.01 25.25 0.96
C ALA A 241 -34.55 24.65 2.27
N TYR A 242 -34.01 25.06 3.42
CA TYR A 242 -34.41 24.53 4.74
C TYR A 242 -35.58 25.27 5.39
N LYS A 243 -36.05 26.37 4.77
CA LYS A 243 -37.09 27.25 5.32
C LYS A 243 -36.84 27.62 6.78
N THR A 244 -35.60 27.96 7.13
CA THR A 244 -35.20 28.25 8.51
C THR A 244 -34.13 29.34 8.59
N SER A 245 -33.96 29.96 9.75
CA SER A 245 -33.01 31.07 9.98
C SER A 245 -31.55 30.65 9.86
N ASN A 246 -30.69 31.56 9.39
CA ASN A 246 -29.25 31.35 9.31
C ASN A 246 -28.65 30.93 10.67
N GLU A 247 -29.07 31.52 11.80
CA GLU A 247 -28.49 31.16 13.10
C GLU A 247 -28.76 29.71 13.51
N ARG A 248 -29.91 29.15 13.08
CA ARG A 248 -30.25 27.75 13.32
C ARG A 248 -29.41 26.82 12.44
N LEU A 249 -29.20 27.18 11.18
CA LEU A 249 -28.38 26.40 10.24
C LEU A 249 -26.91 26.41 10.66
N GLU A 250 -26.37 27.57 10.99
CA GLU A 250 -24.99 27.71 11.47
C GLU A 250 -24.78 26.95 12.78
N ARG A 251 -25.80 26.90 13.66
CA ARG A 251 -25.76 26.07 14.87
C ARG A 251 -25.85 24.58 14.57
N LEU A 252 -26.59 24.17 13.54
CA LEU A 252 -26.71 22.76 13.17
C LEU A 252 -25.42 22.24 12.53
N PHE A 253 -24.94 22.93 11.49
CA PHE A 253 -23.70 22.60 10.77
C PHE A 253 -22.44 23.03 11.54
N GLY A 254 -22.56 23.76 12.65
CA GLY A 254 -21.41 24.13 13.48
C GLY A 254 -21.07 23.12 14.57
N LYS A 255 -21.96 22.16 14.87
CA LYS A 255 -21.85 21.27 16.06
C LYS A 255 -20.85 20.14 15.93
N GLN A 256 -20.66 19.61 14.72
CA GLN A 256 -19.77 18.48 14.50
C GLN A 256 -18.38 18.97 14.11
N ASP A 257 -17.40 18.69 14.96
CA ASP A 257 -15.99 19.05 14.77
C ASP A 257 -15.03 17.89 15.11
N LYS A 258 -15.57 16.71 15.44
CA LYS A 258 -14.80 15.56 15.93
C LYS A 258 -14.17 14.70 14.83
N GLY A 259 -14.34 15.10 13.56
CA GLY A 259 -13.77 14.41 12.40
C GLY A 259 -14.68 13.34 11.80
N ILE A 260 -14.15 12.64 10.79
CA ILE A 260 -14.90 11.71 9.92
C ILE A 260 -15.27 10.41 10.65
N ILE A 261 -14.43 9.97 11.59
CA ILE A 261 -14.69 8.78 12.40
C ILE A 261 -14.77 9.25 13.86
N VAL A 262 -15.93 9.06 14.46
CA VAL A 262 -16.27 9.56 15.79
C VAL A 262 -16.60 8.41 16.73
N ARG A 263 -16.57 8.67 18.03
CA ARG A 263 -16.93 7.67 19.04
C ARG A 263 -18.45 7.53 19.10
N ALA A 264 -18.94 6.31 19.17
CA ALA A 264 -20.35 5.98 19.38
C ALA A 264 -20.56 5.45 20.80
N SER A 265 -21.69 5.80 21.41
CA SER A 265 -22.10 5.20 22.69
C SER A 265 -22.58 3.76 22.48
N GLU A 266 -22.64 3.00 23.57
CA GLU A 266 -23.14 1.62 23.50
C GLU A 266 -24.62 1.57 23.09
N GLU A 267 -25.42 2.53 23.53
CA GLU A 267 -26.83 2.66 23.17
C GLU A 267 -26.99 2.95 21.68
N GLN A 268 -26.20 3.89 21.14
CA GLN A 268 -26.21 4.22 19.70
C GLN A 268 -25.81 3.01 18.85
N VAL A 269 -24.76 2.30 19.24
CA VAL A 269 -24.32 1.07 18.56
C VAL A 269 -25.41 0.00 18.59
N ARG A 270 -26.08 -0.19 19.75
CA ARG A 270 -27.17 -1.15 19.90
C ARG A 270 -28.36 -0.82 19.00
N GLU A 271 -28.72 0.46 18.90
CA GLU A 271 -29.80 0.93 18.03
C GLU A 271 -29.46 0.70 16.54
N LEU A 272 -28.23 1.02 16.12
CA LEU A 272 -27.76 0.76 14.76
C LEU A 272 -27.81 -0.74 14.41
N ARG A 273 -27.35 -1.61 15.32
CA ARG A 273 -27.45 -3.07 15.14
C ARG A 273 -28.89 -3.56 15.03
N ARG A 274 -29.77 -3.04 15.88
CA ARG A 274 -31.19 -3.41 15.87
C ARG A 274 -31.82 -3.09 14.52
N HIS A 275 -31.61 -1.88 14.01
CA HIS A 275 -32.13 -1.47 12.69
C HIS A 275 -31.53 -2.25 11.52
N ALA A 276 -30.28 -2.70 11.63
CA ALA A 276 -29.66 -3.56 10.63
C ALA A 276 -30.19 -5.00 10.66
N SER A 277 -30.59 -5.49 11.84
CA SER A 277 -31.11 -6.86 12.04
C SER A 277 -32.60 -6.99 11.69
N GLU A 278 -33.36 -5.90 11.77
CA GLU A 278 -34.79 -5.86 11.45
C GLU A 278 -35.07 -5.99 9.94
N GLY A 279 -34.03 -5.96 9.09
CA GLY A 279 -34.14 -6.07 7.64
C GLY A 279 -34.75 -4.81 7.01
N GLY A 280 -34.27 -4.41 5.85
CA GLY A 280 -34.78 -3.24 5.11
C GLY A 280 -36.21 -3.38 4.57
N HIS A 281 -37.11 -4.12 5.24
CA HIS A 281 -38.51 -4.20 4.85
C HIS A 281 -39.26 -2.95 5.27
N CYS A 282 -39.63 -2.13 4.29
CA CYS A 282 -40.67 -1.13 4.42
C CYS A 282 -41.98 -1.86 4.83
N PRO A 283 -42.64 -1.52 5.96
CA PRO A 283 -43.86 -2.20 6.41
C PRO A 283 -45.11 -2.01 5.51
N HIS A 284 -44.96 -1.49 4.29
CA HIS A 284 -46.07 -0.94 3.50
C HIS A 284 -46.17 -1.40 2.04
N TRP A 285 -45.42 -2.42 1.60
CA TRP A 285 -45.51 -2.92 0.21
C TRP A 285 -45.79 -4.43 0.14
N PRO A 286 -46.85 -4.89 -0.56
CA PRO A 286 -47.31 -6.29 -0.54
C PRO A 286 -46.64 -7.19 -1.59
N LEU A 287 -45.55 -6.75 -2.24
CA LEU A 287 -44.81 -7.54 -3.24
C LEU A 287 -43.31 -7.55 -2.88
N PRO A 288 -42.58 -8.67 -3.13
CA PRO A 288 -41.13 -8.65 -3.05
C PRO A 288 -40.58 -7.67 -4.12
N PRO A 289 -39.58 -6.83 -3.80
CA PRO A 289 -38.94 -5.98 -4.80
C PRO A 289 -38.33 -6.85 -5.89
N PHE A 290 -38.74 -6.66 -7.15
CA PHE A 290 -38.14 -7.35 -8.28
C PHE A 290 -36.72 -6.81 -8.51
N GLY A 291 -35.70 -7.54 -8.02
CA GLY A 291 -34.29 -7.26 -8.31
C GLY A 291 -33.32 -7.38 -7.13
N GLU A 292 -33.20 -8.57 -6.52
CA GLU A 292 -32.20 -8.88 -5.47
C GLU A 292 -30.78 -8.83 -6.08
N SER A 293 -29.74 -8.24 -5.46
CA SER A 293 -29.25 -8.46 -4.09
C SER A 293 -28.96 -7.17 -3.32
N HIS A 294 -29.31 -7.11 -2.04
CA HIS A 294 -29.13 -5.92 -1.21
C HIS A 294 -28.59 -6.36 0.16
N GLY A 295 -27.34 -6.79 0.24
CA GLY A 295 -26.75 -7.25 1.49
C GLY A 295 -25.33 -7.78 1.27
N PRO A 296 -24.53 -7.89 2.33
CA PRO A 296 -23.19 -8.45 2.21
C PRO A 296 -23.21 -9.90 1.75
N TYR A 297 -22.19 -10.29 0.99
CA TYR A 297 -21.91 -11.65 0.58
C TYR A 297 -20.82 -12.26 1.47
N SER A 298 -21.18 -13.24 2.30
CA SER A 298 -20.22 -13.92 3.18
C SER A 298 -19.34 -14.89 2.37
N LEU A 299 -18.15 -14.44 1.97
CA LEU A 299 -17.21 -15.20 1.13
C LEU A 299 -16.71 -16.47 1.83
N LEU A 300 -16.44 -16.37 3.14
CA LEU A 300 -15.92 -17.46 3.96
C LEU A 300 -16.96 -18.52 4.34
N ASP A 301 -18.25 -18.19 4.26
CA ASP A 301 -19.34 -19.14 4.53
C ASP A 301 -19.57 -20.08 3.32
N GLN A 302 -18.97 -19.77 2.17
CA GLN A 302 -19.07 -20.57 0.96
C GLN A 302 -18.07 -21.73 0.96
N ARG A 303 -18.29 -22.69 0.06
CA ARG A 303 -17.28 -23.71 -0.20
C ARG A 303 -16.10 -23.09 -0.96
N PRO A 304 -14.84 -23.32 -0.53
CA PRO A 304 -13.68 -22.87 -1.28
C PRO A 304 -13.65 -23.52 -2.67
N SER A 305 -13.25 -22.76 -3.70
CA SER A 305 -13.10 -23.26 -5.06
C SER A 305 -11.92 -24.23 -5.17
N ILE A 306 -10.89 -24.04 -4.33
CA ILE A 306 -9.76 -24.95 -4.16
C ILE A 306 -9.48 -25.08 -2.66
N ALA A 307 -9.37 -26.31 -2.17
CA ALA A 307 -8.90 -26.58 -0.82
C ALA A 307 -8.10 -27.87 -0.78
N ASN A 308 -6.93 -27.82 -0.16
CA ASN A 308 -6.11 -28.98 0.17
C ASN A 308 -5.31 -28.68 1.45
N ARG A 309 -4.33 -29.53 1.81
CA ARG A 309 -3.53 -29.33 3.03
C ARG A 309 -2.61 -28.11 3.00
N HIS A 310 -2.40 -27.51 1.83
CA HIS A 310 -1.47 -26.40 1.59
C HIS A 310 -2.16 -25.03 1.56
N GLY A 311 -3.47 -25.00 1.32
CA GLY A 311 -4.22 -23.75 1.32
C GLY A 311 -5.67 -23.87 0.90
N GLN A 312 -6.35 -22.72 0.94
CA GLN A 312 -7.75 -22.54 0.57
C GLN A 312 -7.91 -21.29 -0.30
N LEU A 313 -8.76 -21.39 -1.32
CA LEU A 313 -9.15 -20.29 -2.19
C LEU A 313 -10.67 -20.14 -2.16
N TYR A 314 -11.14 -18.96 -1.78
CA TYR A 314 -12.55 -18.58 -1.84
C TYR A 314 -12.74 -17.53 -2.93
N GLU A 315 -13.82 -17.59 -3.70
CA GLU A 315 -14.06 -16.69 -4.82
C GLU A 315 -15.52 -16.27 -4.90
N ALA A 316 -15.75 -15.00 -5.20
CA ALA A 316 -17.05 -14.43 -5.53
C ALA A 316 -16.95 -13.63 -6.82
N ASP A 317 -17.85 -13.87 -7.76
CA ASP A 317 -17.96 -13.14 -9.02
C ASP A 317 -19.42 -12.71 -9.27
N ALA A 318 -19.67 -12.13 -10.45
CA ALA A 318 -20.98 -11.67 -10.89
C ALA A 318 -22.10 -12.75 -10.82
N ARG A 319 -21.75 -14.04 -10.87
CA ARG A 319 -22.72 -15.15 -10.83
C ARG A 319 -23.13 -15.47 -9.40
N SER A 320 -22.22 -15.29 -8.44
CA SER A 320 -22.48 -15.59 -7.02
C SER A 320 -22.98 -14.37 -6.24
N PHE A 321 -22.52 -13.17 -6.62
CA PHE A 321 -22.91 -11.92 -5.98
C PHE A 321 -23.21 -10.84 -7.03
N ARG A 322 -24.50 -10.53 -7.20
CA ARG A 322 -24.98 -9.67 -8.29
C ARG A 322 -24.41 -8.26 -8.25
N ASP A 323 -24.15 -7.70 -7.07
CA ASP A 323 -23.58 -6.35 -6.94
C ASP A 323 -22.17 -6.25 -7.56
N LEU A 324 -21.47 -7.37 -7.78
CA LEU A 324 -20.20 -7.39 -8.52
C LEU A 324 -20.38 -7.36 -10.03
N ALA A 325 -21.56 -7.74 -10.55
CA ALA A 325 -21.82 -7.83 -11.98
C ALA A 325 -21.70 -6.47 -12.69
N GLU A 326 -22.10 -5.39 -12.01
CA GLU A 326 -22.03 -4.03 -12.56
C GLU A 326 -20.61 -3.44 -12.55
N HIS A 327 -19.66 -4.13 -11.92
CA HIS A 327 -18.30 -3.64 -11.73
C HIS A 327 -17.25 -4.45 -12.46
N ASP A 328 -17.60 -5.62 -13.01
CA ASP A 328 -16.67 -6.53 -13.68
C ASP A 328 -15.44 -6.86 -12.79
N VAL A 329 -15.73 -7.14 -11.51
CA VAL A 329 -14.74 -7.49 -10.48
C VAL A 329 -15.05 -8.88 -9.91
N ARG A 330 -14.02 -9.70 -9.77
CA ARG A 330 -14.05 -10.91 -8.93
C ARG A 330 -13.27 -10.64 -7.65
N VAL A 331 -13.86 -10.97 -6.50
CA VAL A 331 -13.19 -10.90 -5.19
C VAL A 331 -12.79 -12.30 -4.79
N SER A 332 -11.54 -12.50 -4.41
CA SER A 332 -11.05 -13.78 -3.91
C SER A 332 -10.21 -13.64 -2.67
N LEU A 333 -10.18 -14.70 -1.85
CA LEU A 333 -9.35 -14.80 -0.66
C LEU A 333 -8.53 -16.07 -0.76
N ALA A 334 -7.21 -15.92 -0.80
CA ALA A 334 -6.27 -17.02 -0.73
C ALA A 334 -5.68 -17.10 0.69
N ASN A 335 -5.66 -18.30 1.27
CA ASN A 335 -4.97 -18.60 2.51
C ASN A 335 -3.97 -19.72 2.23
N ILE A 336 -2.67 -19.42 2.38
CA ILE A 336 -1.57 -20.34 2.08
C ILE A 336 -0.85 -20.66 3.39
N SER A 337 -0.69 -21.94 3.72
CA SER A 337 -0.12 -22.37 5.01
C SER A 337 1.26 -23.00 4.84
N GLY A 338 2.32 -22.23 5.08
CA GLY A 338 3.72 -22.68 4.96
C GLY A 338 4.04 -23.38 3.64
N SER A 339 3.40 -22.94 2.56
CA SER A 339 3.31 -23.61 1.25
C SER A 339 3.35 -22.57 0.12
N MET A 340 3.05 -22.96 -1.11
CA MET A 340 2.97 -22.04 -2.25
C MET A 340 1.67 -22.21 -3.05
N SER A 341 1.26 -21.19 -3.79
CA SER A 341 0.34 -21.38 -4.91
C SER A 341 1.05 -22.11 -6.05
N ALA A 342 0.31 -22.90 -6.83
CA ALA A 342 0.83 -23.42 -8.09
C ALA A 342 1.07 -22.25 -9.05
N PRO A 343 2.21 -22.13 -9.74
CA PRO A 343 2.45 -21.08 -10.72
C PRO A 343 1.30 -20.99 -11.73
N PHE A 344 0.73 -19.78 -11.86
CA PHE A 344 -0.44 -19.56 -12.71
C PHE A 344 -0.44 -18.14 -13.29
N TYR A 345 -1.25 -17.91 -14.30
CA TYR A 345 -1.56 -16.56 -14.78
C TYR A 345 -3.07 -16.38 -14.98
N ASN A 346 -3.54 -15.13 -14.94
CA ASN A 346 -4.91 -14.78 -15.30
C ASN A 346 -5.01 -14.50 -16.81
N SER A 347 -5.98 -15.11 -17.48
CA SER A 347 -6.15 -14.99 -18.94
C SER A 347 -6.66 -13.62 -19.39
N ARG A 348 -7.42 -12.91 -18.55
CA ARG A 348 -8.04 -11.61 -18.88
C ARG A 348 -7.97 -10.58 -17.77
N SER A 349 -8.01 -10.99 -16.50
CA SER A 349 -8.12 -10.06 -15.39
C SER A 349 -6.76 -9.58 -14.89
N ILE A 350 -6.76 -8.36 -14.38
CA ILE A 350 -5.62 -7.83 -13.61
C ILE A 350 -5.90 -8.10 -12.14
N LYS A 351 -5.00 -8.83 -11.47
CA LYS A 351 -5.12 -9.13 -10.05
C LYS A 351 -4.54 -7.97 -9.25
N ILE A 352 -5.35 -7.35 -8.39
CA ILE A 352 -4.91 -6.35 -7.42
C ILE A 352 -5.05 -6.96 -6.03
N ALA A 353 -3.93 -7.30 -5.41
CA ALA A 353 -3.89 -8.04 -4.16
C ALA A 353 -3.49 -7.16 -2.97
N TYR A 354 -3.98 -7.51 -1.79
CA TYR A 354 -3.62 -6.91 -0.51
C TYR A 354 -3.43 -8.00 0.55
N VAL A 355 -2.28 -8.01 1.20
CA VAL A 355 -1.93 -9.00 2.24
C VAL A 355 -2.57 -8.60 3.56
N LEU A 356 -3.49 -9.44 4.04
CA LEU A 356 -4.26 -9.23 5.26
C LEU A 356 -3.52 -9.64 6.51
N ASP A 357 -2.85 -10.79 6.43
CA ASP A 357 -2.09 -11.37 7.53
C ASP A 357 -0.96 -12.24 7.00
N GLY A 358 0.05 -12.42 7.84
CA GLY A 358 1.19 -13.27 7.51
C GLY A 358 2.33 -12.61 6.74
N GLU A 359 3.24 -13.46 6.28
CA GLU A 359 4.43 -13.10 5.53
C GLU A 359 4.85 -14.18 4.53
N GLY A 360 5.58 -13.76 3.51
CA GLY A 360 6.04 -14.62 2.44
C GLY A 360 6.78 -13.84 1.36
N HIS A 361 6.87 -14.41 0.17
CA HIS A 361 7.36 -13.74 -1.01
C HIS A 361 6.51 -14.09 -2.24
N ILE A 362 6.62 -13.26 -3.26
CA ILE A 362 6.00 -13.48 -4.56
C ILE A 362 7.05 -13.42 -5.65
N GLU A 363 6.82 -14.17 -6.72
CA GLU A 363 7.56 -14.03 -7.96
C GLU A 363 6.59 -13.75 -9.11
N ILE A 364 6.87 -12.71 -9.90
CA ILE A 364 6.07 -12.34 -11.07
C ILE A 364 6.97 -12.33 -12.29
N VAL A 365 6.69 -13.18 -13.28
CA VAL A 365 7.43 -13.22 -14.54
C VAL A 365 6.91 -12.13 -15.47
N CYS A 366 7.79 -11.20 -15.87
CA CYS A 366 7.43 -10.00 -16.63
C CYS A 366 8.27 -9.85 -17.91
N PRO A 367 7.66 -9.84 -19.11
CA PRO A 367 8.37 -9.59 -20.36
C PRO A 367 8.68 -8.09 -20.59
N HIS A 368 7.87 -7.19 -20.02
CA HIS A 368 7.95 -5.75 -20.28
C HIS A 368 9.20 -5.08 -19.69
N LEU A 369 9.74 -5.65 -18.61
CA LEU A 369 10.98 -5.14 -17.98
C LEU A 369 12.24 -5.66 -18.66
N ALA A 370 12.17 -6.75 -19.41
CA ALA A 370 13.31 -7.28 -20.17
C ALA A 370 13.61 -6.42 -21.42
N GLN A 371 12.61 -5.73 -21.98
CA GLN A 371 12.74 -4.90 -23.19
C GLN A 371 13.14 -3.45 -22.91
N GLY A 372 13.05 -2.98 -21.65
CA GLY A 372 13.31 -1.58 -21.27
C GLY A 372 14.79 -1.20 -21.09
N GLY A 373 15.71 -2.17 -21.15
CA GLY A 373 17.14 -1.95 -20.90
C GLY A 373 17.94 -1.37 -22.07
N GLU A 374 17.39 -1.31 -23.28
CA GLU A 374 18.15 -0.91 -24.49
C GLU A 374 17.82 0.49 -25.03
N SER A 375 17.10 1.34 -24.29
CA SER A 375 16.69 2.64 -24.81
C SER A 375 16.64 3.73 -23.74
N GLU A 376 17.81 4.19 -23.32
CA GLU A 376 18.16 5.58 -23.03
C GLU A 376 19.58 5.58 -22.43
N HIS A 377 20.53 6.33 -23.01
CA HIS A 377 21.97 6.40 -22.66
C HIS A 377 22.90 5.50 -23.49
N GLY A 378 22.94 5.75 -24.80
CA GLY A 378 23.90 5.08 -25.69
C GLY A 378 24.34 5.88 -26.91
N ARG A 379 24.22 7.22 -26.93
CA ARG A 379 24.85 8.07 -27.96
C ARG A 379 25.26 9.43 -27.41
N ARG A 380 26.39 9.47 -26.68
CA ARG A 380 27.36 10.59 -26.72
C ARG A 380 28.64 10.15 -26.03
N GLY A 381 29.73 10.12 -26.80
CA GLY A 381 31.04 9.65 -26.35
C GLY A 381 31.80 10.62 -25.45
N GLY A 382 32.97 10.16 -24.98
CA GLY A 382 34.00 11.03 -24.41
C GLY A 382 34.68 10.49 -23.15
N ARG A 383 35.67 9.61 -23.36
CA ARG A 383 36.98 9.56 -22.66
C ARG A 383 37.10 10.27 -21.30
N SER A 384 37.28 9.51 -20.21
CA SER A 384 38.28 9.80 -19.17
C SER A 384 38.39 8.64 -18.19
N GLU A 385 39.44 7.84 -18.33
CA GLU A 385 40.00 7.07 -17.22
C GLU A 385 40.41 8.03 -16.10
N ARG A 386 39.93 7.81 -14.88
CA ARG A 386 40.70 8.11 -13.66
C ARG A 386 40.13 7.36 -12.47
N ARG A 387 40.96 6.43 -11.98
CA ARG A 387 40.88 5.78 -10.68
C ARG A 387 40.65 6.80 -9.57
N SER A 388 39.72 6.51 -8.67
CA SER A 388 39.88 6.82 -7.25
C SER A 388 39.31 5.67 -6.44
N ARG A 389 40.23 4.93 -5.81
CA ARG A 389 39.96 4.01 -4.69
C ARG A 389 39.62 4.87 -3.48
N ARG A 390 38.48 4.65 -2.83
CA ARG A 390 38.36 4.57 -1.36
C ARG A 390 36.90 4.40 -0.91
N GLY A 391 36.68 3.30 -0.20
CA GLY A 391 35.80 3.25 0.98
C GLY A 391 34.35 2.88 0.73
N GLU A 392 34.07 1.59 0.63
CA GLU A 392 32.73 1.04 0.88
C GLU A 392 32.92 -0.21 1.75
N GLU A 393 32.75 -0.02 3.06
CA GLU A 393 32.36 -1.07 3.99
C GLU A 393 30.84 -0.97 4.16
N GLU A 394 30.18 -2.12 4.05
CA GLU A 394 28.85 -2.45 4.57
C GLU A 394 27.61 -1.88 3.86
N SER A 395 27.13 -2.65 2.87
CA SER A 395 25.70 -2.95 2.72
C SER A 395 25.55 -4.31 2.05
N GLU A 396 25.62 -5.39 2.84
CA GLU A 396 25.23 -6.74 2.44
C GLU A 396 23.70 -6.82 2.36
N GLU A 397 23.11 -6.23 1.31
CA GLU A 397 21.80 -6.67 0.85
C GLU A 397 22.04 -7.75 -0.19
N SER A 398 21.61 -8.96 0.14
CA SER A 398 21.59 -10.16 -0.71
C SER A 398 21.17 -9.83 -2.14
N GLU A 399 22.16 -9.78 -3.03
CA GLU A 399 21.98 -9.81 -4.48
C GLU A 399 21.45 -11.21 -4.84
N GLU A 400 20.14 -11.42 -4.72
CA GLU A 400 19.48 -12.58 -5.29
C GLU A 400 19.69 -12.53 -6.80
N GLU A 401 20.47 -13.48 -7.32
CA GLU A 401 20.85 -13.63 -8.71
C GLU A 401 19.64 -13.39 -9.66
N GLU A 402 19.71 -12.30 -10.43
CA GLU A 402 18.82 -12.06 -11.56
C GLU A 402 19.18 -13.07 -12.66
N GLU A 403 18.66 -14.29 -12.56
CA GLU A 403 18.62 -15.23 -13.68
C GLU A 403 17.67 -14.66 -14.75
N ALA A 404 18.20 -13.76 -15.58
CA ALA A 404 17.52 -13.26 -16.76
C ALA A 404 17.50 -14.37 -17.82
N GLY A 405 16.44 -15.17 -17.85
CA GLY A 405 16.11 -15.95 -19.04
C GLY A 405 15.95 -15.01 -20.24
N GLN A 406 16.52 -15.35 -21.39
CA GLN A 406 16.42 -14.53 -22.60
C GLN A 406 14.94 -14.24 -22.93
N GLY A 407 14.46 -13.04 -22.62
CA GLY A 407 13.11 -12.55 -22.94
C GLY A 407 12.17 -12.25 -21.76
N TYR A 408 12.49 -12.67 -20.53
CA TYR A 408 11.66 -12.41 -19.35
C TYR A 408 12.51 -11.96 -18.16
N ARG A 409 11.96 -11.07 -17.33
CA ARG A 409 12.53 -10.70 -16.03
C ARG A 409 11.60 -11.13 -14.91
N THR A 410 12.13 -11.77 -13.88
CA THR A 410 11.36 -12.15 -12.69
C THR A 410 11.43 -11.05 -11.64
N ILE A 411 10.27 -10.54 -11.23
CA ILE A 411 10.14 -9.61 -10.11
C ILE A 411 9.94 -10.44 -8.86
N ARG A 412 10.97 -10.51 -8.01
CA ARG A 412 10.90 -11.13 -6.68
C ARG A 412 10.65 -10.07 -5.62
N ALA A 413 9.70 -10.31 -4.72
CA ALA A 413 9.43 -9.38 -3.62
C ALA A 413 8.92 -10.08 -2.37
N ARG A 414 9.45 -9.68 -1.21
CA ARG A 414 8.88 -10.05 0.10
C ARG A 414 7.57 -9.32 0.31
N VAL A 415 6.59 -10.03 0.86
CA VAL A 415 5.26 -9.50 1.16
C VAL A 415 4.90 -9.81 2.60
N SER A 416 4.24 -8.86 3.26
CA SER A 416 3.75 -9.02 4.63
C SER A 416 2.46 -8.24 4.81
N ARG A 417 1.81 -8.38 5.96
CA ARG A 417 0.59 -7.63 6.30
C ARG A 417 0.70 -6.15 5.93
N GLY A 418 -0.19 -5.70 5.05
CA GLY A 418 -0.25 -4.32 4.57
C GLY A 418 0.44 -4.05 3.24
N THR A 419 1.13 -5.04 2.66
CA THR A 419 1.64 -4.98 1.29
C THR A 419 0.49 -5.16 0.29
N ALA A 420 0.49 -4.35 -0.76
CA ALA A 420 -0.32 -4.57 -1.96
C ALA A 420 0.57 -4.92 -3.14
N PHE A 421 0.04 -5.68 -4.09
CA PHE A 421 0.74 -5.94 -5.34
C PHE A 421 -0.23 -6.15 -6.51
N VAL A 422 0.27 -5.96 -7.72
CA VAL A 422 -0.51 -6.06 -8.96
C VAL A 422 0.09 -7.14 -9.84
N VAL A 423 -0.72 -8.07 -10.33
CA VAL A 423 -0.32 -9.04 -11.35
C VAL A 423 -1.07 -8.71 -12.64
N PRO A 424 -0.39 -8.17 -13.66
CA PRO A 424 -1.03 -7.86 -14.93
C PRO A 424 -1.48 -9.13 -15.67
N VAL A 425 -2.39 -8.96 -16.62
CA VAL A 425 -2.91 -10.05 -17.46
C VAL A 425 -1.76 -10.83 -18.09
N GLY A 426 -1.88 -12.16 -18.09
CA GLY A 426 -0.92 -13.05 -18.73
C GLY A 426 0.44 -13.17 -18.03
N HIS A 427 0.70 -12.47 -16.93
CA HIS A 427 1.96 -12.59 -16.19
C HIS A 427 1.87 -13.79 -15.23
N PRO A 428 2.76 -14.81 -15.38
CA PRO A 428 2.87 -15.88 -14.40
C PRO A 428 3.23 -15.32 -13.03
N VAL A 429 2.53 -15.81 -12.01
CA VAL A 429 2.77 -15.47 -10.61
C VAL A 429 2.79 -16.73 -9.76
N VAL A 430 3.61 -16.68 -8.71
CA VAL A 430 3.55 -17.59 -7.58
C VAL A 430 3.60 -16.79 -6.28
N GLU A 431 2.83 -17.23 -5.29
CA GLU A 431 2.86 -16.69 -3.93
C GLU A 431 3.29 -17.80 -2.97
N VAL A 432 4.33 -17.52 -2.18
CA VAL A 432 4.95 -18.48 -1.26
C VAL A 432 4.84 -17.94 0.15
N ALA A 433 4.21 -18.69 1.04
CA ALA A 433 4.16 -18.37 2.47
C ALA A 433 5.49 -18.73 3.15
N SER A 434 5.96 -17.88 4.06
CA SER A 434 7.14 -18.19 4.88
C SER A 434 6.91 -19.45 5.74
N ARG A 435 8.00 -20.14 6.09
CA ARG A 435 7.95 -21.32 6.98
C ARG A 435 7.32 -20.96 8.32
N GLY A 436 6.35 -21.77 8.76
CA GLY A 436 5.66 -21.58 10.04
C GLY A 436 4.67 -20.40 10.07
N SER A 437 4.48 -19.71 8.95
CA SER A 437 3.52 -18.62 8.80
C SER A 437 2.42 -18.99 7.80
N ASN A 438 1.22 -18.46 8.03
CA ASN A 438 0.18 -18.44 7.00
C ASN A 438 0.35 -17.16 6.18
N LEU A 439 -0.05 -17.15 4.91
CA LEU A 439 -0.13 -15.95 4.08
C LEU A 439 -1.57 -15.80 3.59
N GLN A 440 -2.25 -14.76 4.10
CA GLN A 440 -3.65 -14.48 3.77
C GLN A 440 -3.73 -13.25 2.87
N ILE A 441 -4.30 -13.43 1.66
CA ILE A 441 -4.32 -12.42 0.61
C ILE A 441 -5.74 -12.24 0.09
N VAL A 442 -6.29 -11.03 0.19
CA VAL A 442 -7.50 -10.65 -0.54
C VAL A 442 -7.11 -10.10 -1.90
N CYS A 443 -7.82 -10.53 -2.94
CA CYS A 443 -7.55 -10.18 -4.32
C CYS A 443 -8.81 -9.61 -4.96
N PHE A 444 -8.64 -8.47 -5.62
CA PHE A 444 -9.63 -7.86 -6.50
C PHE A 444 -9.14 -8.06 -7.94
N GLU A 445 -9.72 -9.02 -8.63
CA GLU A 445 -9.49 -9.24 -10.06
C GLU A 445 -10.41 -8.30 -10.83
N VAL A 446 -9.85 -7.28 -11.48
CA VAL A 446 -10.60 -6.34 -12.33
C VAL A 446 -10.58 -6.80 -13.78
N GLN A 447 -11.63 -6.48 -14.55
CA GLN A 447 -11.83 -7.02 -15.89
C GLN A 447 -11.97 -8.55 -15.84
N ALA A 448 -12.83 -9.02 -14.93
CA ALA A 448 -12.94 -10.42 -14.55
C ALA A 448 -13.86 -11.25 -15.46
N ASP A 449 -14.64 -10.62 -16.35
CA ASP A 449 -15.53 -11.33 -17.26
C ASP A 449 -14.72 -12.30 -18.13
N ARG A 450 -15.16 -13.57 -18.11
CA ARG A 450 -14.49 -14.68 -18.80
C ARG A 450 -13.00 -14.83 -18.45
N ASN A 451 -12.57 -14.36 -17.28
CA ASN A 451 -11.23 -14.62 -16.76
C ASN A 451 -11.10 -16.05 -16.22
N GLU A 452 -10.01 -16.71 -16.62
CA GLU A 452 -9.62 -18.05 -16.18
C GLU A 452 -8.24 -17.98 -15.52
N LYS A 453 -8.07 -18.70 -14.41
CA LYS A 453 -6.75 -18.98 -13.82
C LYS A 453 -6.13 -20.15 -14.57
N VAL A 454 -5.09 -19.89 -15.35
CA VAL A 454 -4.38 -20.91 -16.12
C VAL A 454 -3.16 -21.36 -15.33
N TYR A 455 -3.20 -22.59 -14.82
CA TYR A 455 -2.12 -23.17 -14.04
C TYR A 455 -1.04 -23.76 -14.95
N LEU A 456 0.22 -23.48 -14.60
CA LEU A 456 1.42 -23.95 -15.29
C LEU A 456 2.04 -25.19 -14.62
N ALA A 457 1.68 -25.46 -13.36
CA ALA A 457 2.08 -26.66 -12.63
C ALA A 457 0.91 -27.22 -11.80
N GLY A 458 1.08 -28.44 -11.29
CA GLY A 458 0.04 -29.17 -10.56
C GLY A 458 -0.90 -29.98 -11.45
N ALA A 459 -1.84 -30.68 -10.83
CA ALA A 459 -2.68 -31.66 -11.52
C ALA A 459 -3.57 -31.04 -12.63
N ASN A 460 -3.93 -29.77 -12.50
CA ASN A 460 -4.75 -29.04 -13.49
C ASN A 460 -3.91 -28.19 -14.45
N ASN A 461 -2.61 -28.46 -14.58
CA ASN A 461 -1.74 -27.67 -15.45
C ASN A 461 -2.15 -27.79 -16.93
N VAL A 462 -2.01 -26.68 -17.67
CA VAL A 462 -2.40 -26.60 -19.08
C VAL A 462 -1.47 -27.40 -20.00
N LEU A 463 -0.21 -27.57 -19.61
CA LEU A 463 0.83 -28.25 -20.41
C LEU A 463 0.54 -29.74 -20.58
N ARG A 464 -0.14 -30.37 -19.61
CA ARG A 464 -0.64 -31.76 -19.71
C ARG A 464 -1.60 -31.96 -20.88
N LYS A 465 -2.32 -30.92 -21.28
CA LYS A 465 -3.32 -30.97 -22.37
C LYS A 465 -2.70 -30.91 -23.77
N LEU A 466 -1.38 -30.71 -23.89
CA LEU A 466 -0.70 -30.77 -25.17
C LEU A 466 -0.70 -32.20 -25.72
N ASP A 467 -0.96 -32.35 -27.02
CA ASP A 467 -0.82 -33.64 -27.70
C ASP A 467 0.63 -34.12 -27.67
N GLY A 468 0.85 -35.43 -27.79
CA GLY A 468 2.19 -36.03 -27.68
C GLY A 468 3.21 -35.40 -28.64
N ALA A 469 2.83 -35.19 -29.90
CA ALA A 469 3.69 -34.53 -30.89
C ALA A 469 4.00 -33.07 -30.51
N ALA A 470 3.04 -32.34 -29.95
CA ALA A 470 3.26 -30.97 -29.48
C ALA A 470 4.22 -30.92 -28.29
N LYS A 471 4.11 -31.88 -27.35
CA LYS A 471 5.06 -32.04 -26.24
C LYS A 471 6.47 -32.32 -26.75
N GLU A 472 6.60 -33.23 -27.70
CA GLU A 472 7.91 -33.59 -28.29
C GLU A 472 8.58 -32.42 -28.98
N LEU A 473 7.82 -31.65 -29.77
CA LEU A 473 8.33 -30.47 -30.46
C LEU A 473 8.64 -29.31 -29.50
N ALA A 474 7.79 -29.08 -28.49
CA ALA A 474 7.94 -27.94 -27.58
C ALA A 474 9.08 -28.12 -26.57
N PHE A 475 9.25 -29.34 -26.03
CA PHE A 475 10.26 -29.63 -25.01
C PHE A 475 11.51 -30.32 -25.56
N ALA A 476 11.53 -30.68 -26.85
CA ALA A 476 12.61 -31.44 -27.47
C ALA A 476 12.96 -32.75 -26.72
N ALA A 477 11.96 -33.36 -26.08
CA ALA A 477 12.05 -34.59 -25.27
C ALA A 477 10.93 -35.57 -25.65
N ARG A 478 11.03 -36.85 -25.29
CA ARG A 478 9.98 -37.83 -25.63
C ARG A 478 8.68 -37.48 -24.90
N ALA A 479 7.52 -37.63 -25.54
CA ALA A 479 6.23 -37.29 -24.92
C ALA A 479 6.03 -37.96 -23.56
N ARG A 480 6.42 -39.24 -23.43
CA ARG A 480 6.32 -40.01 -22.18
C ARG A 480 7.16 -39.43 -21.04
N GLU A 481 8.34 -38.90 -21.36
CA GLU A 481 9.23 -38.26 -20.38
C GLU A 481 8.63 -36.93 -19.91
N VAL A 482 8.10 -36.14 -20.85
CA VAL A 482 7.37 -34.90 -20.53
C VAL A 482 6.15 -35.20 -19.65
N ASP A 483 5.37 -36.24 -19.98
CA ASP A 483 4.21 -36.65 -19.20
C ASP A 483 4.59 -37.10 -17.80
N GLU A 484 5.68 -37.86 -17.63
CA GLU A 484 6.18 -38.29 -16.33
C GLU A 484 6.50 -37.08 -15.42
N VAL A 485 7.15 -36.05 -15.96
CA VAL A 485 7.48 -34.82 -15.22
C VAL A 485 6.23 -34.00 -14.90
N LEU A 486 5.36 -33.77 -15.89
CA LEU A 486 4.15 -32.95 -15.71
C LEU A 486 3.10 -33.63 -14.79
N ASP A 487 3.15 -34.95 -14.67
CA ASP A 487 2.25 -35.75 -13.83
C ASP A 487 2.80 -36.02 -12.42
N ALA A 488 4.05 -35.66 -12.14
CA ALA A 488 4.69 -35.88 -10.85
C ALA A 488 3.97 -35.16 -9.70
N GLN A 489 3.50 -33.92 -9.93
CA GLN A 489 2.75 -33.15 -8.95
C GLN A 489 1.25 -33.41 -9.07
N ARG A 490 0.69 -34.16 -8.10
CA ARG A 490 -0.72 -34.61 -8.09
C ARG A 490 -1.69 -33.64 -7.44
N GLU A 491 -1.19 -32.59 -6.77
CA GLU A 491 -2.03 -31.57 -6.14
C GLU A 491 -2.30 -30.41 -7.09
N GLN A 492 -3.34 -29.63 -6.81
CA GLN A 492 -3.75 -28.50 -7.64
C GLN A 492 -3.96 -27.23 -6.81
N GLY A 493 -3.69 -26.08 -7.40
CA GLY A 493 -3.92 -24.74 -6.84
C GLY A 493 -2.93 -24.34 -5.75
N PHE A 494 -2.76 -25.16 -4.71
CA PHE A 494 -1.73 -24.96 -3.67
C PHE A 494 -0.84 -26.19 -3.57
N LEU A 495 0.46 -25.98 -3.52
CA LEU A 495 1.50 -27.01 -3.58
C LEU A 495 2.43 -26.89 -2.37
N PRO A 496 3.20 -27.94 -2.02
CA PRO A 496 4.31 -27.82 -1.10
C PRO A 496 5.24 -26.66 -1.50
N GLY A 497 5.61 -25.82 -0.54
CA GLY A 497 6.56 -24.73 -0.78
C GLY A 497 7.97 -25.24 -1.08
N PRO A 498 8.87 -24.37 -1.58
CA PRO A 498 10.25 -24.74 -1.85
C PRO A 498 10.93 -25.24 -0.57
N GLU A 499 11.62 -26.38 -0.66
CA GLU A 499 12.57 -26.79 0.37
C GLU A 499 13.77 -25.84 0.27
N GLU A 500 13.96 -24.94 1.24
CA GLU A 500 15.17 -24.12 1.27
C GLU A 500 16.40 -25.04 1.20
N SER A 501 17.28 -24.77 0.26
CA SER A 501 18.64 -25.29 0.06
C SER A 501 19.58 -25.02 1.24
N GLY A 502 19.06 -24.87 2.46
CA GLY A 502 19.85 -24.73 3.69
C GLY A 502 20.69 -25.96 4.02
N ARG A 503 20.45 -27.12 3.40
CA ARG A 503 21.32 -28.30 3.61
C ARG A 503 22.67 -28.18 2.92
N GLU A 504 22.80 -27.44 1.83
CA GLU A 504 24.08 -27.28 1.12
C GLU A 504 24.89 -26.11 1.67
N GLU A 505 24.23 -25.00 1.99
CA GLU A 505 24.88 -23.83 2.61
C GLU A 505 25.30 -24.09 4.08
N GLU A 506 24.50 -24.80 4.89
CA GLU A 506 24.94 -25.20 6.23
C GLU A 506 26.08 -26.22 6.20
N HIS A 507 26.13 -27.10 5.18
CA HIS A 507 27.24 -28.05 5.03
C HIS A 507 28.53 -27.36 4.60
N GLN A 508 28.45 -26.38 3.70
CA GLN A 508 29.60 -25.58 3.27
C GLN A 508 30.06 -24.62 4.38
N GLY A 509 29.12 -23.99 5.11
CA GLY A 509 29.40 -23.16 6.27
C GLY A 509 29.99 -23.95 7.45
N ARG A 510 29.49 -25.16 7.71
CA ARG A 510 30.10 -26.08 8.71
C ARG A 510 31.48 -26.57 8.28
N ARG A 511 31.70 -26.86 7.00
CA ARG A 511 33.03 -27.23 6.49
C ARG A 511 34.01 -26.07 6.60
N GLY A 512 33.63 -24.87 6.16
CA GLY A 512 34.47 -23.68 6.27
C GLY A 512 34.77 -23.29 7.72
N ARG A 513 33.81 -23.48 8.64
CA ARG A 513 34.03 -23.28 10.08
C ARG A 513 34.95 -24.34 10.69
N GLN A 514 34.79 -25.61 10.32
CA GLN A 514 35.69 -26.68 10.78
C GLN A 514 37.11 -26.55 10.21
N GLU A 515 37.28 -26.03 9.00
CA GLU A 515 38.59 -25.74 8.42
C GLU A 515 39.27 -24.57 9.15
N ARG A 516 38.53 -23.49 9.45
CA ARG A 516 39.07 -22.37 10.24
C ARG A 516 39.41 -22.76 11.68
N GLU A 517 38.57 -23.55 12.35
CA GLU A 517 38.85 -24.05 13.70
C GLU A 517 40.09 -24.97 13.70
N ARG A 518 40.33 -25.75 12.65
CA ARG A 518 41.56 -26.56 12.51
C ARG A 518 42.80 -25.72 12.21
N GLU A 519 42.69 -24.69 11.37
CA GLU A 519 43.79 -23.77 11.10
C GLU A 519 44.19 -22.99 12.36
N GLU A 520 43.23 -22.54 13.17
CA GLU A 520 43.47 -21.86 14.45
C GLU A 520 44.12 -22.79 15.48
N GLU A 521 43.68 -24.05 15.61
CA GLU A 521 44.31 -25.04 16.49
C GLU A 521 45.75 -25.40 16.05
N GLU A 522 46.01 -25.49 14.74
CA GLU A 522 47.37 -25.70 14.22
C GLU A 522 48.28 -24.48 14.47
N GLU A 523 47.75 -23.27 14.36
CA GLU A 523 48.51 -22.04 14.63
C GLU A 523 48.82 -21.88 16.12
N GLU A 524 47.87 -22.17 17.01
CA GLU A 524 48.10 -22.22 18.46
C GLU A 524 49.09 -23.31 18.86
N GLY A 525 49.02 -24.49 18.22
CA GLY A 525 49.98 -25.58 18.42
C GLY A 525 51.41 -25.18 18.02
N ARG A 526 51.58 -24.44 16.92
CA ARG A 526 52.89 -23.91 16.49
C ARG A 526 53.42 -22.84 17.45
N ARG A 527 52.55 -21.92 17.93
CA ARG A 527 52.92 -20.90 18.92
C ARG A 527 53.29 -21.52 20.28
N GLY A 528 52.60 -22.57 20.70
CA GLY A 528 52.89 -23.31 21.93
C GLY A 528 54.21 -24.09 21.87
N ARG A 529 54.55 -24.64 20.70
CA ARG A 529 55.84 -25.33 20.49
C ARG A 529 57.01 -24.37 20.47
N GLY A 530 56.87 -23.21 19.81
CA GLY A 530 57.90 -22.15 19.80
C GLY A 530 58.21 -21.63 21.21
N ARG A 531 57.19 -21.40 22.05
CA ARG A 531 57.39 -20.99 23.45
C ARG A 531 58.08 -22.05 24.32
N ARG A 532 57.83 -23.34 24.06
CA ARG A 532 58.50 -24.44 24.78
C ARG A 532 59.97 -24.57 24.39
N GLU A 533 60.30 -24.37 23.11
CA GLU A 533 61.68 -24.35 22.63
C GLU A 533 62.44 -23.13 23.15
N GLU A 534 61.82 -21.96 23.20
CA GLU A 534 62.40 -20.73 23.77
C GLU A 534 62.64 -20.84 25.30
N LEU A 535 61.71 -21.47 26.03
CA LEU A 535 61.89 -21.76 27.46
C LEU A 535 62.98 -22.81 27.71
N ALA A 536 63.08 -23.84 26.87
CA ALA A 536 64.14 -24.85 26.97
C ALA A 536 65.52 -24.26 26.66
N GLU A 537 65.62 -23.37 25.66
CA GLU A 537 66.86 -22.67 25.32
C GLU A 537 67.27 -21.70 26.43
N THR A 538 66.30 -21.00 27.04
CA THR A 538 66.54 -20.13 28.20
C THR A 538 67.02 -20.93 29.41
N PHE A 539 66.43 -22.11 29.68
CA PHE A 539 66.88 -22.99 30.76
C PHE A 539 68.29 -23.55 30.53
N LEU A 540 68.63 -23.90 29.28
CA LEU A 540 69.97 -24.36 28.90
C LEU A 540 71.03 -23.26 29.00
N ARG A 541 70.69 -22.01 28.69
CA ARG A 541 71.59 -20.85 28.90
C ARG A 541 71.85 -20.59 30.38
N LEU A 542 70.84 -20.75 31.24
CA LEU A 542 71.00 -20.64 32.70
C LEU A 542 71.84 -21.78 33.30
N ALA A 543 71.75 -23.00 32.76
CA ALA A 543 72.51 -24.15 33.24
C ALA A 543 73.99 -24.17 32.77
N THR A 544 74.33 -23.45 31.69
CA THR A 544 75.69 -23.47 31.09
C THR A 544 76.56 -22.26 31.48
N GLY A 545 76.07 -21.35 32.32
CA GLY A 545 76.88 -20.27 32.89
C GLY A 545 77.47 -19.30 31.88
N ARG A 546 76.80 -19.11 30.72
CA ARG A 546 77.13 -18.06 29.75
C ARG A 546 75.95 -17.10 29.67
N LEU A 547 76.02 -16.05 30.49
CA LEU A 547 75.30 -14.80 30.24
C LEU A 547 76.11 -13.94 29.27
#